data_AF-A0A2V3UAP8-F1
#
_entry.id   AF-A0A2V3UAP8-F1
#
_cell.length_a   1.000
_cell.length_b   1.000
_cell.length_c   1.000
_cell.angle_alpha   90.00
_cell.angle_beta   90.00
_cell.angle_gamma   90.00
#
_symmetry.space_group_name_H-M   'P 1'
#
loop_
_entity.id
_entity.type
_entity.pdbx_description
1 polymer ?
#
loop_
_entity_poly.entity_id
_entity_poly.type
_entity_poly.pdbx_seq_one_letter_code
_entity_poly.pdbx_strand_id
1 'polypeptide(L)' 'MSELLRVKPTHDGTYTVYRGSLALVSGLTRLQAERYEASVARQQRAVSPITGA' A
#
# COMPACT_ATOMS: atom_id res chain seq x y z
N MET A 1 -13.48 -3.24 7.11
CA MET A 1 -13.42 -2.29 5.98
C MET A 1 -11.97 -2.23 5.51
N SER A 2 -11.64 -2.74 4.33
CA SER A 2 -10.27 -2.68 3.82
C SER A 2 -9.94 -1.24 3.44
N GLU A 3 -9.09 -0.60 4.24
CA GLU A 3 -8.56 0.72 3.91
C GLU A 3 -7.82 0.64 2.57
N LEU A 4 -8.32 1.39 1.58
CA LEU A 4 -7.80 1.40 0.23
C LEU A 4 -6.36 1.94 0.24
N LEU A 5 -5.44 1.20 -0.39
CA LEU A 5 -4.09 1.69 -0.66
C LEU A 5 -4.18 2.79 -1.73
N ARG A 6 -3.50 3.91 -1.49
CA ARG A 6 -3.43 5.04 -2.42
C ARG A 6 -2.00 5.45 -2.63
N VAL A 7 -1.55 5.42 -3.87
CA VAL A 7 -0.27 5.98 -4.26
C VAL A 7 -0.48 7.45 -4.63
N LYS A 8 0.30 8.36 -4.02
CA LYS A 8 0.30 9.78 -4.39
C LYS A 8 1.71 10.22 -4.80
N PRO A 9 1.85 10.97 -5.91
CA PRO A 9 3.10 11.65 -6.22
C PRO A 9 3.37 12.77 -5.22
N THR A 10 4.64 13.06 -5.01
CA THR A 10 5.17 14.07 -4.09
C THR A 10 5.84 15.17 -4.92
N HIS A 11 5.97 16.38 -4.37
CA HIS A 11 6.58 17.52 -5.06
C HIS A 11 8.03 17.26 -5.52
N ASP A 12 8.75 16.36 -4.83
CA ASP A 12 10.12 15.97 -5.15
C ASP A 12 10.23 14.96 -6.32
N GLY A 13 9.10 14.56 -6.93
CA GLY A 13 9.06 13.56 -8.00
C GLY A 13 9.05 12.10 -7.53
N THR A 14 9.07 11.88 -6.21
CA THR A 14 8.87 10.57 -5.60
C THR A 14 7.40 10.26 -5.35
N TYR A 15 7.11 9.01 -5.02
CA TYR A 15 5.78 8.50 -4.71
C TYR A 15 5.70 8.08 -3.25
N THR A 16 4.53 8.31 -2.65
CA THR A 16 4.23 7.93 -1.27
C THR A 16 2.99 7.06 -1.27
N VAL A 17 3.05 5.92 -0.57
CA VAL A 17 1.92 5.01 -0.43
C VAL A 17 1.22 5.28 0.89
N TYR A 18 -0.08 5.52 0.79
CA TYR A 18 -0.99 5.76 1.91
C TYR A 18 -1.93 4.57 2.07
N ARG A 19 -2.30 4.29 3.32
CA ARG A 19 -3.43 3.45 3.68
C ARG A 19 -4.39 4.31 4.48
N GLY A 20 -5.53 4.65 3.89
CA GLY A 20 -6.40 5.67 4.47
C GLY A 20 -5.66 7.00 4.67
N SER A 21 -5.58 7.46 5.92
CA SER A 21 -4.88 8.68 6.31
C SER A 21 -3.42 8.46 6.72
N LEU A 22 -2.97 7.20 6.81
CA LEU A 22 -1.62 6.85 7.26
C LEU A 22 -0.67 6.74 6.06
N ALA A 23 0.47 7.45 6.13
CA ALA A 23 1.57 7.24 5.20
C ALA A 23 2.34 5.96 5.60
N LEU A 24 2.38 4.97 4.73
CA LEU A 24 3.13 3.74 4.98
C LEU A 24 4.60 3.90 4.62
N VAL A 25 4.87 4.42 3.42
CA VAL A 25 6.23 4.60 2.89
C VAL A 25 6.26 5.78 1.93
N SER A 26 7.30 6.62 2.04
CA SER A 26 7.58 7.77 1.16
C SER A 26 8.90 7.61 0.42
N GLY A 27 9.13 8.43 -0.62
CA GLY A 27 10.40 8.44 -1.35
C GLY A 27 10.56 7.30 -2.37
N LEU A 28 9.45 6.68 -2.78
CA LEU A 28 9.49 5.58 -3.75
C LEU A 28 9.57 6.09 -5.17
N THR A 29 10.25 5.35 -6.04
CA THR A 29 10.03 5.48 -7.49
C THR A 29 8.64 4.97 -7.85
N ARG A 30 8.13 5.36 -9.02
CA ARG A 30 6.82 4.90 -9.53
C ARG A 30 6.68 3.38 -9.48
N LEU A 31 7.68 2.67 -10.02
CA LEU A 31 7.72 1.21 -10.07
C LEU A 31 7.75 0.58 -8.67
N GLN A 32 8.46 1.20 -7.72
CA GLN A 32 8.49 0.71 -6.34
C GLN A 32 7.15 0.92 -5.64
N ALA A 33 6.48 2.05 -5.87
CA ALA A 33 5.15 2.31 -5.31
C ALA A 33 4.10 1.32 -5.83
N GLU A 34 4.12 1.01 -7.14
CA GLU A 34 3.26 0.00 -7.76
C GLU A 34 3.53 -1.40 -7.18
N ARG A 35 4.81 -1.77 -7.03
CA ARG A 35 5.20 -3.05 -6.40
C ARG A 35 4.78 -3.12 -4.93
N TYR A 36 4.91 -2.02 -4.21
CA TYR A 36 4.53 -1.95 -2.80
C TYR A 36 3.02 -2.08 -2.63
N GLU A 37 2.23 -1.38 -3.44
CA GLU A 37 0.77 -1.54 -3.46
C GLU A 37 0.36 -3.00 -3.73
N ALA A 38 0.93 -3.62 -4.78
CA ALA A 38 0.65 -5.01 -5.13
C ALA A 38 1.06 -5.99 -4.01
N SER A 39 2.16 -5.72 -3.32
CA SER A 39 2.62 -6.52 -2.17
C SER A 39 1.67 -6.41 -0.99
N VAL A 40 1.26 -5.20 -0.62
CA VAL A 40 0.37 -4.98 0.52
C VAL A 40 -1.05 -5.49 0.20
N ALA A 41 -1.53 -5.35 -1.04
CA ALA A 41 -2.80 -5.93 -1.48
C ALA A 41 -2.81 -7.46 -1.35
N ARG A 42 -1.68 -8.13 -1.66
CA ARG A 42 -1.51 -9.58 -1.46
C ARG A 42 -1.48 -9.95 0.03
N GLN A 43 -0.80 -9.18 0.86
CA GLN A 43 -0.77 -9.39 2.32
C GLN A 43 -2.15 -9.22 2.95
N GLN A 44 -2.94 -8.23 2.52
CA GLN A 44 -4.31 -8.05 2.99
C GLN A 44 -5.21 -9.25 2.63
N ARG A 45 -4.96 -9.91 1.50
CA ARG A 45 -5.69 -11.12 1.08
C ARG A 45 -5.23 -12.38 1.81
N ALA A 46 -3.96 -12.44 2.22
CA ALA A 46 -3.42 -13.51 3.05
C ALA A 46 -3.85 -13.40 4.52
N VAL A 47 -4.15 -12.19 5.00
CA VAL A 47 -4.75 -11.90 6.32
C VAL A 47 -6.29 -11.91 6.24
N SER A 48 -6.87 -12.79 5.42
CA SER A 48 -8.21 -13.30 5.71
C SER A 48 -8.02 -14.51 6.62
N PRO A 49 -8.39 -14.43 7.90
CA PRO A 49 -8.15 -15.52 8.81
C PRO A 49 -8.96 -16.73 8.35
N ILE A 50 -8.26 -17.84 8.17
CA ILE A 50 -8.83 -19.16 8.41
C ILE A 50 -9.26 -19.23 9.89
N THR A 51 -10.37 -18.58 10.24
CA THR A 51 -11.11 -18.90 11.47
C THR A 51 -12.19 -19.89 11.07
N GLY A 52 -11.97 -21.16 11.39
CA GLY A 52 -12.91 -22.24 11.12
C GLY A 52 -12.22 -23.58 11.36
N ALA A 53 -11.84 -23.84 12.61
CA ALA A 53 -11.56 -25.16 13.15
C ALA A 53 -12.71 -25.55 14.08
#